data_AF-A0AAT9FKG7-F1
#
_entry.id   AF-A0AAT9FKG7-F1
#
_cell.length_a   1.000
_cell.length_b   1.000
_cell.length_c   1.000
_cell.angle_alpha   90.00
_cell.angle_beta   90.00
_cell.angle_gamma   90.00
#
_symmetry.space_group_name_H-M   'P 1'
#
loop_
_entity.id
_entity.type
_entity.pdbx_description
1 polymer ?
#
loop_
_entity_poly.entity_id
_entity_poly.type
_entity_poly.pdbx_seq_one_letter_code
_entity_poly.pdbx_strand_id
1 'polypeptide(L)'
;MHRLLLFLSLLPLLVAVILRKFNGDRVLHTIKDKRLTISAGDLARKMLDSVSQQAVEIKSPARRWVASPDLGQQWLIISPDTATGVSARSHGESAMKVGLYLLSLRDPKAIARRAWAIRFGHVFPVFTTVVMVFALVVGRVPALWALAIVMTSLALAACAQIFTLTAERQAAELACVVIEKKRTLPRLSDEEAVVAATKAWAWRSILPGILSRLAP
;
A
#
# COMPACT_ATOMS: atom_id res chain seq x y z
N MET A 1 32.44 9.60 7.93
CA MET A 1 31.11 10.18 7.60
C MET A 1 30.19 9.21 6.87
N HIS A 2 30.65 8.48 5.84
CA HIS A 2 29.84 7.46 5.15
C HIS A 2 29.20 6.39 6.07
N ARG A 3 29.89 5.96 7.14
CA ARG A 3 29.33 5.02 8.14
C ARG A 3 28.10 5.58 8.88
N LEU A 4 28.13 6.87 9.24
CA LEU A 4 26.99 7.54 9.90
C LEU A 4 25.79 7.64 8.95
N LEU A 5 26.03 7.97 7.68
CA LEU A 5 24.98 7.97 6.66
C LEU A 5 24.33 6.59 6.51
N LEU A 6 25.14 5.53 6.48
CA LEU A 6 24.64 4.15 6.41
C LEU A 6 23.77 3.81 7.63
N PHE A 7 24.26 4.03 8.86
CA PHE A 7 23.48 3.75 10.07
C PHE A 7 22.20 4.58 10.15
N LEU A 8 22.26 5.87 9.82
CA LEU A 8 21.09 6.76 9.84
C LEU A 8 20.06 6.37 8.78
N SER A 9 20.51 5.91 7.61
CA SER A 9 19.63 5.43 6.53
C SER A 9 18.99 4.08 6.85
N LEU A 10 19.65 3.24 7.64
CA LEU A 10 19.14 1.92 8.02
C LEU A 10 17.93 2.03 8.94
N LEU A 11 17.93 3.00 9.86
CA LEU A 11 16.91 3.18 10.88
C LEU A 11 15.48 3.33 10.31
N PRO A 12 15.17 4.25 9.38
CA PRO A 12 13.83 4.38 8.82
C PRO A 12 13.39 3.15 8.02
N LEU A 13 14.33 2.46 7.36
CA LEU A 13 14.04 1.20 6.66
C LEU A 13 13.65 0.10 7.65
N LEU A 14 14.40 -0.02 8.74
CA LEU A 14 14.16 -1.01 9.79
C LEU A 14 12.80 -0.74 10.47
N VAL A 15 12.51 0.53 10.79
CA VAL A 15 11.20 0.95 11.32
C VAL A 15 10.06 0.59 10.35
N ALA A 16 10.21 0.87 9.05
CA ALA A 16 9.22 0.51 8.04
C ALA A 16 8.95 -1.01 7.99
N VAL A 17 10.00 -1.83 8.05
CA VAL A 17 9.89 -3.30 8.07
C VAL A 17 9.20 -3.79 9.35
N ILE A 18 9.60 -3.27 10.51
CA ILE A 18 8.98 -3.64 11.80
C ILE A 18 7.51 -3.28 11.80
N LEU A 19 7.15 -2.04 11.45
CA LEU A 19 5.77 -1.57 11.45
C LEU A 19 4.89 -2.41 10.51
N ARG A 20 5.38 -2.75 9.31
CA ARG A 20 4.66 -3.64 8.41
C ARG A 20 4.51 -5.05 8.98
N LYS A 21 5.59 -5.63 9.51
CA LYS A 21 5.57 -7.01 9.99
C LYS A 21 4.62 -7.19 11.19
N PHE A 22 4.68 -6.28 12.15
CA PHE A 22 3.85 -6.36 13.36
C PHE A 22 2.39 -6.01 13.10
N ASN A 23 2.12 -4.96 12.33
CA ASN A 23 0.75 -4.45 12.20
C ASN A 23 0.03 -4.91 10.93
N GLY A 24 0.77 -5.34 9.91
CA GLY A 24 0.24 -5.84 8.64
C GLY A 24 0.34 -7.35 8.54
N ASP A 25 1.55 -7.86 8.33
CA ASP A 25 1.76 -9.25 7.91
C ASP A 25 1.36 -10.26 9.01
N ARG A 26 1.61 -9.96 10.29
CA ARG A 26 1.16 -10.81 11.41
C ARG A 26 -0.37 -10.97 11.44
N VAL A 27 -1.10 -9.86 11.31
CA VAL A 27 -2.57 -9.85 11.35
C VAL A 27 -3.15 -10.57 10.14
N LEU A 28 -2.60 -10.32 8.95
CA LEU A 28 -3.01 -10.99 7.72
C LEU A 28 -2.73 -12.49 7.74
N HIS A 29 -1.66 -12.93 8.42
CA HIS A 29 -1.37 -14.35 8.59
C HIS A 29 -2.37 -15.01 9.54
N THR A 30 -2.75 -14.37 10.64
CA THR A 30 -3.75 -14.90 11.58
C THR A 30 -5.13 -15.08 10.95
N ILE A 31 -5.48 -14.23 9.98
CA ILE A 31 -6.82 -14.19 9.37
C ILE A 31 -6.87 -14.97 8.03
N LYS A 32 -5.74 -15.52 7.57
CA LYS A 32 -5.58 -16.14 6.24
C LYS A 32 -6.57 -17.27 5.97
N ASP A 33 -6.86 -18.09 6.98
CA ASP A 33 -7.67 -19.30 6.82
C ASP A 33 -9.18 -19.04 6.88
N LYS A 34 -9.59 -17.81 7.25
CA LYS A 34 -11.00 -17.44 7.33
C LYS A 34 -11.54 -17.14 5.94
N ARG A 35 -12.43 -18.02 5.46
CA ARG A 35 -13.14 -17.89 4.18
C ARG A 35 -14.52 -17.31 4.42
N LEU A 36 -14.93 -16.38 3.56
CA LEU A 36 -16.27 -15.81 3.54
C LEU A 36 -17.15 -16.51 2.49
N THR A 37 -18.45 -16.25 2.52
CA THR A 37 -19.39 -16.83 1.55
C THR A 37 -19.51 -16.03 0.25
N ILE A 38 -19.17 -14.74 0.29
CA ILE A 38 -19.20 -13.84 -0.87
C ILE A 38 -17.79 -13.69 -1.47
N SER A 39 -17.73 -13.22 -2.71
CA SER A 39 -16.45 -12.80 -3.29
C SER A 39 -16.07 -11.41 -2.81
N ALA A 40 -14.76 -11.11 -2.76
CA ALA A 40 -14.29 -9.78 -2.42
C ALA A 40 -14.73 -8.71 -3.45
N GLY A 41 -14.91 -9.10 -4.72
CA GLY A 41 -15.50 -8.24 -5.74
C GLY A 41 -16.96 -7.85 -5.41
N ASP A 42 -17.76 -8.81 -4.96
CA ASP A 42 -19.15 -8.56 -4.56
C ASP A 42 -19.23 -7.70 -3.29
N LEU A 43 -18.31 -7.88 -2.34
CA LEU A 43 -18.19 -7.00 -1.18
C LEU A 43 -17.93 -5.56 -1.63
N ALA A 44 -16.95 -5.35 -2.51
CA ALA A 44 -16.62 -4.01 -3.01
C ALA A 44 -17.81 -3.34 -3.72
N ARG A 45 -18.55 -4.10 -4.54
CA ARG A 45 -19.79 -3.63 -5.19
C ARG A 45 -20.84 -3.24 -4.16
N LYS A 46 -21.15 -4.11 -3.19
CA LYS A 46 -22.09 -3.82 -2.11
C LYS A 46 -21.71 -2.57 -1.31
N MET A 47 -20.42 -2.38 -1.03
CA MET A 47 -19.94 -1.18 -0.35
C MET A 47 -20.17 0.08 -1.19
N LEU A 48 -19.88 0.06 -2.49
CA LEU A 48 -20.11 1.20 -3.38
C LEU A 48 -21.60 1.52 -3.56
N ASP A 49 -22.42 0.50 -3.75
CA ASP A 49 -23.88 0.63 -3.86
C ASP A 49 -24.48 1.25 -2.59
N SER A 50 -23.98 0.85 -1.41
CA SER A 50 -24.45 1.35 -0.11
C SER A 50 -24.13 2.84 0.13
N VAL A 51 -23.16 3.38 -0.60
CA VAL A 51 -22.70 4.78 -0.55
C VAL A 51 -23.25 5.59 -1.75
N SER A 52 -24.23 5.04 -2.49
CA SER A 52 -24.88 5.67 -3.66
C SER A 52 -23.93 5.98 -4.84
N GLN A 53 -22.88 5.18 -5.00
CA GLN A 53 -21.91 5.28 -6.09
C GLN A 53 -22.09 4.11 -7.09
N GLN A 54 -23.20 4.13 -7.85
CA GLN A 54 -23.57 3.02 -8.75
C GLN A 54 -22.79 2.97 -10.08
N ALA A 55 -22.08 4.04 -10.45
CA ALA A 55 -21.46 4.19 -11.77
C ALA A 55 -19.92 4.04 -11.78
N VAL A 56 -19.34 3.32 -10.82
CA VAL A 56 -17.88 3.14 -10.78
C VAL A 56 -17.50 1.86 -11.53
N GLU A 57 -16.89 2.03 -12.71
CA GLU A 57 -16.32 0.92 -13.46
C GLU A 57 -15.17 0.27 -12.66
N ILE A 58 -15.38 -0.97 -12.24
CA ILE A 58 -14.30 -1.79 -11.67
C ILE A 58 -13.46 -2.30 -12.84
N LYS A 59 -12.29 -1.68 -13.07
CA LYS A 59 -11.36 -2.12 -14.12
C LYS A 59 -10.33 -3.07 -13.53
N SER A 60 -10.16 -4.22 -14.16
CA SER A 60 -9.14 -5.23 -13.85
C SER A 60 -8.08 -5.25 -14.95
N PRO A 61 -7.13 -4.30 -14.99
CA PRO A 61 -6.09 -4.30 -16.01
C PRO A 61 -5.17 -5.52 -15.87
N ALA A 62 -5.00 -6.27 -16.95
CA ALA A 62 -4.17 -7.48 -17.01
C ALA A 62 -2.66 -7.22 -16.82
N ARG A 63 -2.19 -5.97 -16.98
CA ARG A 63 -0.80 -5.57 -16.74
C ARG A 63 -0.76 -4.29 -15.92
N ARG A 64 -0.18 -4.37 -14.72
CA ARG A 64 -0.08 -3.25 -13.77
C ARG A 64 1.33 -2.70 -13.78
N TRP A 65 1.48 -1.43 -14.16
CA TRP A 65 2.73 -0.71 -13.92
C TRP A 65 2.92 -0.49 -12.42
N VAL A 66 4.07 -0.92 -11.90
CA VAL A 66 4.38 -0.95 -10.46
C VAL A 66 4.39 0.46 -9.85
N ALA A 67 4.57 1.49 -10.68
CA ALA A 67 4.55 2.90 -10.30
C ALA A 67 3.23 3.62 -10.65
N SER A 68 2.19 2.93 -11.12
CA SER A 68 0.86 3.52 -11.30
C SER A 68 0.24 3.76 -9.93
N PRO A 69 0.03 5.02 -9.51
CA PRO A 69 -0.81 5.27 -8.36
C PRO A 69 -2.24 5.01 -8.80
N ASP A 70 -2.78 3.87 -8.40
CA ASP A 70 -4.19 3.48 -8.58
C ASP A 70 -5.11 4.27 -7.64
N LEU A 71 -4.71 5.50 -7.35
CA LEU A 71 -5.05 6.33 -6.24
C LEU A 71 -5.52 7.65 -6.85
N GLY A 72 -6.84 7.80 -7.00
CA GLY A 72 -7.46 9.04 -7.44
C GLY A 72 -7.84 9.14 -8.92
N GLN A 73 -8.10 8.03 -9.61
CA GLN A 73 -8.88 8.09 -10.84
C GLN A 73 -10.29 7.54 -10.60
N GLN A 74 -11.27 8.00 -11.39
CA GLN A 74 -12.72 7.72 -11.28
C GLN A 74 -13.12 6.22 -11.43
N TRP A 75 -12.17 5.30 -11.30
CA TRP A 75 -12.33 3.86 -11.51
C TRP A 75 -11.60 3.08 -10.42
N LEU A 76 -12.25 2.04 -9.91
CA LEU A 76 -11.72 1.19 -8.85
C LEU A 76 -10.93 0.04 -9.47
N ILE A 77 -9.63 -0.06 -9.17
CA ILE A 77 -8.77 -1.12 -9.70
C ILE A 77 -8.65 -2.25 -8.69
N ILE A 78 -9.34 -3.37 -8.93
CA ILE A 78 -9.18 -4.60 -8.16
C ILE A 78 -8.47 -5.63 -9.03
N SER A 79 -7.42 -6.28 -8.50
CA SER A 79 -6.75 -7.37 -9.21
C SER A 79 -7.73 -8.53 -9.40
N PRO A 80 -7.75 -9.21 -10.57
CA PRO A 80 -8.67 -10.34 -10.79
C PRO A 80 -8.56 -11.42 -9.70
N ASP A 81 -7.35 -11.70 -9.20
CA ASP A 81 -7.11 -12.65 -8.11
C ASP A 81 -7.72 -12.18 -6.79
N THR A 82 -7.67 -10.88 -6.52
CA THR A 82 -8.29 -10.30 -5.32
C THR A 82 -9.80 -10.31 -5.48
N ALA A 83 -10.34 -10.00 -6.66
CA ALA A 83 -11.77 -9.90 -6.91
C ALA A 83 -12.50 -11.24 -6.75
N THR A 84 -11.91 -12.34 -7.24
CA THR A 84 -12.44 -13.71 -7.07
C THR A 84 -12.08 -14.32 -5.71
N GLY A 85 -11.17 -13.69 -4.96
CA GLY A 85 -10.69 -14.20 -3.70
C GLY A 85 -11.79 -14.25 -2.62
N VAL A 86 -11.95 -15.43 -2.01
CA VAL A 86 -12.95 -15.72 -0.98
C VAL A 86 -12.41 -15.54 0.45
N SER A 87 -11.11 -15.24 0.59
CA SER A 87 -10.44 -15.08 1.89
C SER A 87 -10.74 -13.73 2.56
N ALA A 88 -10.72 -13.67 3.88
CA ALA A 88 -10.82 -12.41 4.62
C ALA A 88 -9.69 -11.43 4.25
N ARG A 89 -8.51 -11.94 3.84
CA ARG A 89 -7.40 -11.14 3.30
C ARG A 89 -7.78 -10.43 2.00
N SER A 90 -8.38 -11.12 1.03
CA SER A 90 -8.79 -10.52 -0.26
C SER A 90 -9.94 -9.54 -0.07
N HIS A 91 -10.87 -9.84 0.84
CA HIS A 91 -11.94 -8.93 1.24
C HIS A 91 -11.38 -7.65 1.86
N GLY A 92 -10.43 -7.74 2.80
CA GLY A 92 -9.77 -6.58 3.37
C GLY A 92 -9.01 -5.74 2.34
N GLU A 93 -8.38 -6.37 1.33
CA GLU A 93 -7.72 -5.64 0.25
C GLU A 93 -8.74 -4.87 -0.61
N SER A 94 -9.87 -5.51 -0.94
CA SER A 94 -10.94 -4.89 -1.71
C SER A 94 -11.60 -3.73 -0.96
N ALA A 95 -11.88 -3.89 0.34
CA ALA A 95 -12.43 -2.86 1.20
C ALA A 95 -11.48 -1.66 1.35
N MET A 96 -10.17 -1.93 1.48
CA MET A 96 -9.15 -0.88 1.53
C MET A 96 -9.15 -0.04 0.23
N LYS A 97 -9.26 -0.68 -0.93
CA LYS A 97 -9.32 0.02 -2.23
C LYS A 97 -10.59 0.87 -2.35
N VAL A 98 -11.73 0.37 -1.88
CA VAL A 98 -12.96 1.17 -1.80
C VAL A 98 -12.77 2.38 -0.87
N GLY A 99 -12.15 2.19 0.30
CA GLY A 99 -11.83 3.27 1.22
C GLY A 99 -10.94 4.35 0.60
N LEU A 100 -9.93 3.95 -0.17
CA LEU A 100 -9.05 4.86 -0.89
C LEU A 100 -9.80 5.63 -1.99
N TYR A 101 -10.70 4.95 -2.70
CA TYR A 101 -11.57 5.60 -3.67
C TYR A 101 -12.50 6.64 -3.01
N LEU A 102 -13.15 6.28 -1.90
CA LEU A 102 -14.00 7.23 -1.15
C LEU A 102 -13.20 8.41 -0.61
N LEU A 103 -11.98 8.17 -0.11
CA LEU A 103 -11.09 9.25 0.31
C LEU A 103 -10.69 10.15 -0.87
N SER A 104 -10.56 9.60 -2.09
CA SER A 104 -10.21 10.39 -3.28
C SER A 104 -11.25 11.44 -3.63
N LEU A 105 -12.52 11.11 -3.38
CA LEU A 105 -13.64 12.01 -3.59
C LEU A 105 -13.70 13.11 -2.53
N ARG A 106 -13.24 12.82 -1.30
CA ARG A 106 -13.28 13.75 -0.16
C ARG A 106 -12.05 14.65 -0.06
N ASP A 107 -10.86 14.09 -0.22
CA ASP A 107 -9.57 14.79 -0.16
C ASP A 107 -8.62 14.30 -1.26
N PRO A 108 -8.73 14.84 -2.48
CA PRO A 108 -7.83 14.48 -3.58
C PRO A 108 -6.38 14.89 -3.32
N LYS A 109 -6.13 15.89 -2.46
CA LYS A 109 -4.76 16.37 -2.17
C LYS A 109 -3.99 15.37 -1.32
N ALA A 110 -4.63 14.75 -0.33
CA ALA A 110 -4.02 13.67 0.45
C ALA A 110 -3.59 12.50 -0.44
N ILE A 111 -4.45 12.12 -1.39
CA ILE A 111 -4.17 11.02 -2.32
C ILE A 111 -3.09 11.38 -3.34
N ALA A 112 -3.10 12.61 -3.88
CA ALA A 112 -2.04 13.07 -4.76
C ALA A 112 -0.66 13.04 -4.08
N ARG A 113 -0.58 13.43 -2.80
CA ARG A 113 0.66 13.31 -1.99
C ARG A 113 1.11 11.86 -1.85
N ARG A 114 0.18 10.94 -1.59
CA ARG A 114 0.48 9.51 -1.49
C ARG A 114 0.95 8.93 -2.83
N ALA A 115 0.27 9.28 -3.91
CA ALA A 115 0.62 8.89 -5.27
C ALA A 115 2.04 9.36 -5.64
N TRP A 116 2.37 10.61 -5.30
CA TRP A 116 3.72 11.15 -5.48
C TRP A 116 4.76 10.37 -4.66
N ALA A 117 4.50 10.09 -3.38
CA ALA A 117 5.43 9.35 -2.53
C ALA A 117 5.68 7.92 -3.01
N ILE A 118 4.67 7.24 -3.56
CA ILE A 118 4.82 5.91 -4.15
C ILE A 118 5.69 5.98 -5.41
N ARG A 119 5.45 6.94 -6.30
CA ARG A 119 6.27 7.16 -7.51
C ARG A 119 7.71 7.50 -7.13
N PHE A 120 7.89 8.41 -6.18
CA PHE A 120 9.19 8.79 -5.67
C PHE A 120 9.95 7.58 -5.10
N GLY A 121 9.30 6.78 -4.26
CA GLY A 121 9.93 5.60 -3.66
C GLY A 121 10.27 4.48 -4.63
N HIS A 122 9.68 4.46 -5.83
CA HIS A 122 10.02 3.51 -6.88
C HIS A 122 11.09 4.06 -7.83
N VAL A 123 10.94 5.31 -8.29
CA VAL A 123 11.77 5.88 -9.36
C VAL A 123 13.09 6.43 -8.81
N PHE A 124 13.06 7.16 -7.69
CA PHE A 124 14.23 7.88 -7.18
C PHE A 124 15.39 6.96 -6.76
N PRO A 125 15.17 5.84 -6.02
CA PRO A 125 16.27 4.95 -5.68
C PRO A 125 16.87 4.23 -6.89
N VAL A 126 16.04 3.87 -7.89
CA VAL A 126 16.51 3.23 -9.12
C VAL A 126 17.38 4.20 -9.92
N PHE A 127 16.90 5.43 -10.11
CA PHE A 127 17.66 6.48 -10.80
C PHE A 127 18.99 6.77 -10.09
N THR A 128 18.96 6.89 -8.76
CA THR A 128 20.17 7.10 -7.95
C THR A 128 21.16 5.96 -8.13
N THR A 129 20.69 4.70 -8.14
CA THR A 129 21.53 3.53 -8.37
C THR A 129 22.22 3.60 -9.73
N VAL A 130 21.49 3.92 -10.80
CA VAL A 130 22.04 4.05 -12.16
C VAL A 130 23.13 5.13 -12.21
N VAL A 131 22.87 6.32 -11.67
CA VAL A 131 23.87 7.41 -11.63
C VAL A 131 25.11 7.02 -10.84
N MET A 132 24.94 6.32 -9.71
CA MET A 132 26.07 5.87 -8.88
C MET A 132 26.91 4.80 -9.58
N VAL A 133 26.30 3.91 -10.37
CA VAL A 133 27.06 2.94 -11.19
C VAL A 133 27.94 3.67 -12.20
N PHE A 134 27.42 4.67 -12.91
CA PHE A 134 28.24 5.48 -13.83
C PHE A 134 29.35 6.24 -13.12
N ALA A 135 29.07 6.83 -11.95
CA ALA A 135 30.07 7.54 -11.17
C ALA A 135 31.23 6.63 -10.71
N LEU A 136 30.93 5.35 -10.43
CA LEU A 136 31.95 4.34 -10.11
C LEU A 136 32.79 3.97 -11.33
N VAL A 137 32.17 3.74 -12.49
CA VAL A 137 32.90 3.39 -13.73
C VAL A 137 33.86 4.49 -14.16
N VAL A 138 33.48 5.76 -13.97
CA VAL A 138 34.33 6.91 -14.26
C VAL A 138 35.43 7.11 -13.20
N GLY A 139 35.43 6.33 -12.11
CA GLY A 139 36.42 6.45 -11.03
C GLY A 139 36.28 7.73 -10.19
N ARG A 140 35.16 8.45 -10.34
CA ARG A 140 34.91 9.74 -9.65
C ARG A 140 34.54 9.57 -8.19
N VAL A 141 34.02 8.41 -7.79
CA VAL A 141 33.48 8.19 -6.44
C VAL A 141 33.97 6.85 -5.88
N PRO A 142 34.46 6.78 -4.62
CA PRO A 142 34.78 5.51 -3.98
C PRO A 142 33.53 4.64 -3.77
N ALA A 143 33.66 3.31 -3.93
CA ALA A 143 32.55 2.35 -3.81
C ALA A 143 31.70 2.51 -2.54
N LEU A 144 32.32 2.77 -1.40
CA LEU A 144 31.64 2.96 -0.12
C LEU A 144 30.72 4.20 -0.10
N TRP A 145 31.08 5.26 -0.83
CA TRP A 145 30.26 6.47 -0.95
C TRP A 145 29.07 6.25 -1.87
N ALA A 146 29.28 5.55 -2.99
CA ALA A 146 28.20 5.17 -3.89
C ALA A 146 27.13 4.33 -3.16
N LEU A 147 27.55 3.34 -2.37
CA LEU A 147 26.64 2.53 -1.55
C LEU A 147 25.89 3.39 -0.51
N ALA A 148 26.60 4.29 0.18
CA ALA A 148 25.99 5.16 1.18
C ALA A 148 24.90 6.05 0.57
N ILE A 149 25.12 6.61 -0.62
CA ILE A 149 24.16 7.46 -1.36
C ILE A 149 22.92 6.66 -1.78
N VAL A 150 23.12 5.45 -2.32
CA VAL A 150 21.99 4.57 -2.68
C VAL A 150 21.15 4.25 -1.44
N MET A 151 21.79 3.89 -0.33
CA MET A 151 21.09 3.61 0.93
C MET A 151 20.34 4.84 1.48
N THR A 152 20.92 6.04 1.38
CA THR A 152 20.24 7.27 1.80
C THR A 152 19.04 7.58 0.92
N SER A 153 19.11 7.33 -0.39
CA SER A 153 17.96 7.51 -1.29
C SER A 153 16.80 6.58 -0.93
N LEU A 154 17.10 5.34 -0.53
CA LEU A 154 16.13 4.34 -0.09
C LEU A 154 15.50 4.75 1.26
N ALA A 155 16.31 5.28 2.17
CA ALA A 155 15.83 5.80 3.46
C ALA A 155 14.91 7.00 3.29
N LEU A 156 15.25 7.93 2.39
CA LEU A 156 14.41 9.09 2.09
C LEU A 156 13.06 8.65 1.48
N ALA A 157 13.09 7.66 0.58
CA ALA A 157 11.90 7.03 0.05
C ALA A 157 11.02 6.41 1.15
N ALA A 158 11.62 5.67 2.09
CA ALA A 158 10.90 5.10 3.22
C ALA A 158 10.28 6.17 4.12
N CYS A 159 11.01 7.26 4.43
CA CYS A 159 10.47 8.39 5.18
C CYS A 159 9.25 9.01 4.48
N ALA A 160 9.36 9.29 3.17
CA ALA A 160 8.25 9.84 2.40
C ALA A 160 7.00 8.93 2.43
N GLN A 161 7.21 7.61 2.42
CA GLN A 161 6.11 6.64 2.52
C GLN A 161 5.50 6.54 3.92
N ILE A 162 6.31 6.66 4.97
CA ILE A 162 5.84 6.69 6.36
C ILE A 162 4.98 7.95 6.59
N PHE A 163 5.46 9.11 6.16
CA PHE A 163 4.72 10.37 6.35
C PHE A 163 3.41 10.43 5.58
N THR A 164 3.32 9.76 4.44
CA THR A 164 2.09 9.70 3.62
C THR A 164 1.14 8.56 4.00
N LEU A 165 1.49 7.75 5.02
CA LEU A 165 0.67 6.65 5.51
C LEU A 165 -0.67 7.11 6.11
N THR A 166 -0.74 8.34 6.60
CA THR A 166 -1.94 8.92 7.22
C THR A 166 -3.14 8.90 6.27
N ALA A 167 -2.92 9.11 4.97
CA ALA A 167 -3.98 9.00 3.97
C ALA A 167 -4.54 7.56 3.88
N GLU A 168 -3.68 6.55 3.96
CA GLU A 168 -4.11 5.15 3.93
C GLU A 168 -4.81 4.73 5.23
N ARG A 169 -4.36 5.25 6.38
CA ARG A 169 -5.05 5.07 7.67
C ARG A 169 -6.47 5.61 7.62
N GLN A 170 -6.64 6.83 7.14
CA GLN A 170 -7.94 7.48 7.01
C GLN A 170 -8.85 6.74 6.02
N ALA A 171 -8.30 6.27 4.90
CA ALA A 171 -9.03 5.45 3.95
C ALA A 171 -9.51 4.12 4.55
N ALA A 172 -8.66 3.43 5.33
CA ALA A 172 -9.04 2.21 6.02
C ALA A 172 -10.14 2.46 7.05
N GLU A 173 -10.06 3.55 7.81
CA GLU A 173 -11.10 3.94 8.77
C GLU A 173 -12.43 4.24 8.08
N LEU A 174 -12.42 4.98 6.96
CA LEU A 174 -13.62 5.21 6.16
C LEU A 174 -14.24 3.91 5.67
N ALA A 175 -13.43 2.96 5.17
CA ALA A 175 -13.91 1.65 4.75
C ALA A 175 -14.53 0.86 5.92
N CYS A 176 -13.91 0.87 7.10
CA CYS A 176 -14.44 0.19 8.30
C CYS A 176 -15.79 0.80 8.70
N VAL A 177 -15.91 2.12 8.72
CA VAL A 177 -17.16 2.81 9.04
C VAL A 177 -18.28 2.45 8.05
N VAL A 178 -17.97 2.29 6.77
CA VAL A 178 -18.95 1.87 5.76
C VAL A 178 -19.41 0.44 6.03
N ILE A 179 -18.48 -0.48 6.30
CA ILE A 179 -18.79 -1.89 6.60
C ILE A 179 -19.67 -1.98 7.85
N GLU A 180 -19.28 -1.31 8.93
CA GLU A 180 -19.94 -1.35 10.24
C GLU A 180 -21.33 -0.72 10.21
N LYS A 181 -21.48 0.46 9.57
CA LYS A 181 -22.77 1.16 9.52
C LYS A 181 -23.77 0.51 8.58
N LYS A 182 -23.31 -0.12 7.50
CA LYS A 182 -24.18 -0.71 6.47
C LYS A 182 -24.41 -2.21 6.68
N ARG A 183 -23.72 -2.85 7.63
CA ARG A 183 -23.78 -4.29 7.91
C ARG A 183 -23.77 -5.10 6.62
N THR A 184 -22.76 -4.86 5.78
CA THR A 184 -22.65 -5.48 4.45
C THR A 184 -22.46 -7.00 4.51
N LEU A 185 -22.03 -7.51 5.67
CA LEU A 185 -21.79 -8.92 5.92
C LEU A 185 -22.86 -9.49 6.86
N PRO A 186 -23.30 -10.75 6.63
CA PRO A 186 -24.36 -11.36 7.43
C PRO A 186 -23.91 -11.77 8.84
N ARG A 187 -22.60 -11.97 9.05
CA ARG A 187 -22.02 -12.44 10.32
C ARG A 187 -21.07 -11.40 10.89
N LEU A 188 -21.27 -11.08 12.18
CA LEU A 188 -20.42 -10.13 12.91
C LEU A 188 -18.94 -10.55 12.93
N SER A 189 -18.66 -11.84 13.12
CA SER A 189 -17.28 -12.32 13.16
C SER A 189 -16.56 -12.17 11.82
N ASP A 190 -17.28 -12.27 10.70
CA ASP A 190 -16.73 -12.07 9.36
C ASP A 190 -16.43 -10.58 9.12
N GLU A 191 -17.30 -9.71 9.64
CA GLU A 191 -17.13 -8.26 9.64
C GLU A 191 -15.87 -7.83 10.38
N GLU A 192 -15.68 -8.31 11.62
CA GLU A 192 -14.48 -8.04 12.43
C GLU A 192 -13.20 -8.49 11.73
N ALA A 193 -13.24 -9.66 11.06
CA ALA A 193 -12.10 -10.18 10.33
C ALA A 193 -11.75 -9.31 9.10
N VAL A 194 -12.76 -8.82 8.38
CA VAL A 194 -12.57 -7.92 7.23
C VAL A 194 -12.09 -6.55 7.68
N VAL A 195 -12.62 -6.00 8.78
CA VAL A 195 -12.17 -4.74 9.39
C VAL A 195 -10.70 -4.84 9.81
N ALA A 196 -10.33 -5.91 10.51
CA ALA A 196 -8.94 -6.16 10.90
C ALA A 196 -8.02 -6.31 9.68
N ALA A 197 -8.45 -7.06 8.66
CA ALA A 197 -7.69 -7.20 7.41
C ALA A 197 -7.53 -5.86 6.66
N THR A 198 -8.57 -5.02 6.64
CA THR A 198 -8.53 -3.69 5.99
C THR A 198 -7.51 -2.78 6.68
N LYS A 199 -7.52 -2.71 8.02
CA LYS A 199 -6.54 -1.94 8.80
C LYS A 199 -5.11 -2.47 8.64
N ALA A 200 -4.96 -3.79 8.48
CA ALA A 200 -3.67 -4.44 8.24
C ALA A 200 -3.12 -4.13 6.84
N TRP A 201 -3.96 -4.10 5.82
CA TRP A 201 -3.56 -3.73 4.45
C TRP A 201 -3.02 -2.30 4.36
N ALA A 202 -3.57 -1.36 5.13
CA ALA A 202 -3.02 -0.01 5.21
C ALA A 202 -1.58 0.03 5.75
N TRP A 203 -1.13 -0.95 6.55
CA TRP A 203 0.28 -1.04 6.98
C TRP A 203 1.19 -1.65 5.92
N ARG A 204 0.65 -2.42 4.97
CA ARG A 204 1.45 -3.17 3.99
C ARG A 204 2.07 -2.29 2.91
N SER A 205 1.48 -1.14 2.67
CA SER A 205 1.92 -0.13 1.69
C SER A 205 3.08 0.75 2.17
N ILE A 206 3.56 0.58 3.41
CA ILE A 206 4.65 1.37 3.98
C ILE A 206 5.99 1.07 3.32
N LEU A 207 6.17 -0.13 2.79
CA LEU A 207 7.45 -0.52 2.20
C LEU A 207 7.61 0.03 0.77
N PRO A 208 8.81 0.55 0.43
CA PRO A 208 9.10 0.98 -0.93
C PRO A 208 9.03 -0.22 -1.86
N GLY A 209 8.58 0.01 -3.09
CA GLY A 209 8.20 -1.07 -4.02
C GLY A 209 9.31 -2.09 -4.33
N ILE A 210 10.56 -1.72 -4.06
CA ILE A 210 11.72 -2.62 -4.16
C ILE A 210 11.74 -3.61 -2.98
N LEU A 211 11.52 -3.14 -1.75
CA LEU A 211 11.48 -3.97 -0.55
C LEU A 211 10.20 -4.80 -0.45
N SER A 212 9.08 -4.31 -0.99
CA SER A 212 7.83 -5.08 -0.98
C SER A 212 7.90 -6.38 -1.78
N ARG A 213 8.89 -6.53 -2.67
CA ARG A 213 9.15 -7.77 -3.43
C ARG A 213 10.05 -8.75 -2.70
N LEU A 214 10.95 -8.25 -1.86
CA LEU A 214 11.90 -9.06 -1.08
C LEU A 214 11.23 -9.68 0.16
N ALA A 215 10.17 -9.05 0.68
CA ALA A 215 9.35 -9.57 1.77
C ALA A 215 7.90 -9.79 1.27
N PRO A 216 7.57 -10.96 0.70
CA PRO A 216 6.20 -11.29 0.27
C PRO A 216 5.21 -11.42 1.44
#